data_AF-A0A832IWD4-F1
#
_entry.id   AF-A0A832IWD4-F1
#
_cell.length_a   1.000
_cell.length_b   1.000
_cell.length_c   1.000
_cell.angle_alpha   90.00
_cell.angle_beta   90.00
_cell.angle_gamma   90.00
#
_symmetry.space_group_name_H-M   'P 1'
#
loop_
_entity.id
_entity.type
_entity.pdbx_description
1 polymer ?
#
loop_
_entity_poly.entity_id
_entity_poly.type
_entity_poly.pdbx_seq_one_letter_code
_entity_poly.pdbx_strand_id
1 'polypeptide(L)'
;MKLKEIVSSQTFQYFITALIIINGILLGLATSKDLMNSYGTFIEVLDKIIIAIFTVEILMRIAVHKLNFFKDPWSLFDFFVVAISLIPASGNLSILRVLRVLRLFRLLTIVPQMKTIIAALLGVIPGILSVSLVLMLFFYVFAIMATGMFGETFPQWFGTLGESTYTLFQIMTLESWSMGIARPVMEVHPNAWIFFVIYILIVTFVMVNLF
;
A
#
# COMPACT_ATOMS: atom_id res chain seq x y z
N MET A 1 30.30 16.33 -16.59
CA MET A 1 30.57 17.09 -15.35
C MET A 1 29.35 17.92 -14.94
N LYS A 2 28.94 18.91 -15.74
CA LYS A 2 27.81 19.82 -15.41
C LYS A 2 26.49 19.17 -14.97
N LEU A 3 26.01 18.12 -15.65
CA LEU A 3 24.74 17.47 -15.28
C LEU A 3 24.79 16.79 -13.91
N LYS A 4 25.93 16.14 -13.60
CA LYS A 4 26.14 15.48 -12.31
C LYS A 4 26.13 16.52 -11.18
N GLU A 5 26.80 17.66 -11.38
CA GLU A 5 26.84 18.78 -10.44
C GLU A 5 25.45 19.34 -10.16
N ILE A 6 24.61 19.52 -11.19
CA ILE A 6 23.22 19.98 -11.03
C ILE A 6 22.41 18.98 -10.20
N VAL A 7 22.42 17.70 -10.59
CA VAL A 7 21.64 16.65 -9.90
C VAL A 7 22.08 16.46 -8.44
N SER A 8 23.37 16.60 -8.15
CA SER A 8 23.89 16.52 -6.78
C SER A 8 23.79 17.84 -6.00
N SER A 9 23.33 18.93 -6.61
CA SER A 9 23.30 20.24 -5.95
C SER A 9 22.21 20.31 -4.88
N GLN A 10 22.54 20.91 -3.74
CA GLN A 10 21.60 21.10 -2.65
C GLN A 10 20.39 21.96 -3.07
N THR A 11 20.61 22.96 -3.93
CA THR A 11 19.57 23.82 -4.49
C THR A 11 18.57 23.01 -5.33
N PHE A 12 19.05 22.08 -6.16
CA PHE A 12 18.18 21.21 -6.94
C PHE A 12 17.35 20.30 -6.03
N GLN A 13 17.96 19.73 -4.99
CA GLN A 13 17.23 18.91 -4.01
C GLN A 13 16.15 19.72 -3.28
N TYR A 14 16.45 20.93 -2.81
CA TYR A 14 15.45 21.79 -2.18
C TYR A 14 14.32 22.19 -3.14
N PHE A 15 14.64 22.47 -4.40
CA PHE A 15 13.64 22.75 -5.43
C PHE A 15 12.69 21.57 -5.64
N ILE A 16 13.21 20.35 -5.81
CA ILE A 16 12.39 19.15 -5.97
C ILE A 16 11.55 18.88 -4.71
N THR A 17 12.12 19.09 -3.53
CA THR A 17 11.41 18.96 -2.25
C THR A 17 10.21 19.92 -2.17
N ALA A 18 10.42 21.19 -2.51
CA ALA A 18 9.37 22.19 -2.53
C ALA A 18 8.24 21.80 -3.51
N LEU A 19 8.59 21.31 -4.70
CA LEU A 19 7.61 20.83 -5.67
C LEU A 19 6.79 19.63 -5.17
N ILE A 20 7.40 18.71 -4.41
CA ILE A 20 6.65 17.59 -3.82
C ILE A 20 5.64 18.09 -2.79
N ILE A 21 6.05 19.04 -1.94
CA ILE A 21 5.15 19.65 -0.94
C ILE A 21 4.00 20.39 -1.63
N ILE A 22 4.30 21.22 -2.62
CA ILE A 22 3.29 21.95 -3.41
C ILE A 22 2.34 20.96 -4.09
N ASN A 23 2.85 19.87 -4.65
CA ASN A 23 2.02 18.87 -5.29
C ASN A 23 1.11 18.12 -4.32
N GLY A 24 1.58 17.87 -3.09
CA GLY A 24 0.73 17.38 -1.99
C GLY A 24 -0.40 18.32 -1.63
N ILE A 25 -0.12 19.62 -1.53
CA ILE A 25 -1.16 20.62 -1.29
C ILE A 25 -2.16 20.63 -2.45
N LEU A 26 -1.70 20.63 -3.70
CA LEU A 26 -2.59 20.60 -4.88
C LEU A 26 -3.48 19.35 -4.90
N LEU A 27 -2.94 18.17 -4.58
CA LEU A 27 -3.73 16.93 -4.46
C LEU A 27 -4.77 17.02 -3.35
N GLY A 28 -4.43 17.62 -2.20
CA GLY A 28 -5.38 17.90 -1.13
C GLY A 28 -6.50 18.85 -1.56
N LEU A 29 -6.15 19.96 -2.23
CA LEU A 29 -7.13 20.92 -2.76
C LEU A 29 -8.05 20.28 -3.81
N ALA A 30 -7.52 19.37 -4.63
CA ALA A 30 -8.30 18.64 -5.64
C ALA A 30 -9.38 17.72 -5.05
N THR A 31 -9.36 17.45 -3.74
CA THR A 31 -10.43 16.69 -3.06
C THR A 31 -11.70 17.52 -2.84
N SER A 32 -11.59 18.85 -2.83
CA SER A 32 -12.74 19.75 -2.68
C SER A 32 -13.43 19.98 -4.02
N LYS A 33 -14.73 19.63 -4.09
CA LYS A 33 -15.55 19.86 -5.28
C LYS A 33 -15.68 21.35 -5.60
N ASP A 34 -15.81 22.20 -4.59
CA ASP A 34 -15.99 23.65 -4.78
C ASP A 34 -14.73 24.31 -5.37
N LEU A 35 -13.55 23.89 -4.90
CA LEU A 35 -12.28 24.34 -5.44
C LEU A 35 -12.03 23.81 -6.84
N MET A 36 -12.39 22.56 -7.12
CA MET A 36 -12.28 22.00 -8.47
C MET A 36 -13.25 22.66 -9.47
N ASN A 37 -14.43 23.08 -9.02
CA ASN A 37 -15.36 23.82 -9.87
C ASN A 37 -14.85 25.23 -10.20
N SER A 38 -14.16 25.88 -9.25
CA SER A 38 -13.69 27.26 -9.41
C SER A 38 -12.29 27.36 -10.05
N TYR A 39 -11.40 26.43 -9.72
CA TYR A 39 -9.96 26.46 -10.05
C TYR A 39 -9.44 25.14 -10.62
N GLY A 40 -10.29 24.17 -10.96
CA GLY A 40 -9.87 22.82 -11.33
C GLY A 40 -8.91 22.78 -12.51
N THR A 41 -9.17 23.54 -13.56
CA THR A 41 -8.27 23.62 -14.73
C THR A 41 -6.87 24.10 -14.32
N PHE A 42 -6.78 25.09 -13.43
CA PHE A 42 -5.50 25.61 -12.95
C PHE A 42 -4.74 24.56 -12.11
N ILE A 43 -5.43 23.88 -11.19
CA ILE A 43 -4.87 22.80 -10.37
C ILE A 43 -4.35 21.66 -11.25
N GLU A 44 -5.12 21.24 -12.26
CA GLU A 44 -4.73 20.17 -13.19
C GLU A 44 -3.53 20.55 -14.07
N VAL A 45 -3.47 21.80 -14.54
CA VAL A 45 -2.32 22.28 -15.32
C VAL A 45 -1.06 22.30 -14.47
N LEU A 46 -1.14 22.80 -13.22
CA LEU A 46 -0.01 22.77 -12.30
C LEU A 46 0.43 21.34 -11.99
N ASP A 47 -0.50 20.40 -11.75
CA ASP A 47 -0.16 19.00 -11.52
C ASP A 47 0.61 18.40 -12.72
N LYS A 48 0.15 18.66 -13.95
CA LYS A 48 0.83 18.20 -15.18
C LYS A 48 2.24 18.79 -15.31
N ILE A 49 2.43 20.08 -14.99
CA ILE A 49 3.74 20.73 -15.02
C ILE A 49 4.69 20.08 -14.01
N ILE A 50 4.21 19.83 -12.78
CA ILE A 50 5.03 19.19 -11.74
C ILE A 50 5.42 17.76 -12.16
N ILE A 51 4.48 16.97 -12.70
CA ILE A 51 4.80 15.62 -13.20
C ILE A 51 5.86 15.69 -14.31
N ALA A 52 5.75 16.65 -15.23
CA ALA A 52 6.74 16.84 -16.29
C ALA A 52 8.13 17.14 -15.71
N ILE A 53 8.21 18.03 -14.70
CA ILE A 53 9.47 18.33 -13.99
C ILE A 53 10.04 17.08 -13.32
N PHE A 54 9.22 16.30 -12.63
CA PHE A 54 9.66 15.05 -12.00
C PHE A 54 10.12 14.00 -13.01
N THR A 55 9.47 13.94 -14.17
CA THR A 55 9.91 13.07 -15.26
C THR A 55 11.30 13.46 -15.74
N VAL A 56 11.53 14.76 -15.95
CA VAL A 56 12.85 15.28 -16.34
C VAL A 56 13.90 15.01 -15.24
N GLU A 57 13.56 15.20 -13.97
CA GLU A 57 14.45 14.89 -12.83
C GLU A 57 14.88 13.41 -12.81
N ILE A 58 13.95 12.49 -12.97
CA ILE A 58 14.24 11.05 -13.05
C ILE A 58 15.12 10.73 -14.27
N LEU A 59 14.82 11.29 -15.45
CA LEU A 59 15.64 11.09 -16.64
C LEU A 59 17.07 11.62 -16.45
N MET A 60 17.23 12.78 -15.79
CA MET A 60 18.56 13.31 -15.44
C MET A 60 19.30 12.38 -14.47
N ARG A 61 18.62 11.85 -13.44
CA ARG A 61 19.22 10.87 -12.50
C ARG A 61 19.63 9.58 -13.20
N ILE A 62 18.80 9.05 -14.10
CA ILE A 62 19.14 7.87 -14.91
C ILE A 62 20.37 8.17 -15.79
N ALA A 63 20.44 9.34 -16.44
CA ALA A 63 21.58 9.71 -17.27
C ALA A 63 22.89 9.84 -16.46
N VAL A 64 22.82 10.36 -15.22
CA VAL A 64 23.98 10.54 -14.34
C VAL A 64 24.43 9.22 -13.69
N HIS A 65 23.50 8.44 -13.16
CA HIS A 65 23.80 7.23 -12.39
C HIS A 65 23.82 5.94 -13.24
N LYS A 66 23.29 5.98 -14.46
CA LYS A 66 23.27 4.86 -15.42
C LYS A 66 22.71 3.59 -14.77
N LEU A 67 23.41 2.46 -14.91
CA LEU A 67 23.02 1.18 -14.33
C LEU A 67 22.94 1.18 -12.80
N ASN A 68 23.66 2.09 -12.11
CA ASN A 68 23.58 2.18 -10.65
C ASN A 68 22.25 2.76 -10.18
N PHE A 69 21.53 3.50 -11.03
CA PHE A 69 20.16 3.97 -10.72
C PHE A 69 19.23 2.79 -10.40
N PHE A 70 19.30 1.73 -11.20
CA PHE A 70 18.44 0.55 -11.08
C PHE A 70 18.85 -0.40 -9.95
N LYS A 71 19.96 -0.11 -9.26
CA LYS A 71 20.40 -0.87 -8.08
C LYS A 71 20.02 -0.18 -6.76
N ASP A 72 19.60 1.09 -6.82
CA ASP A 72 19.18 1.85 -5.65
C ASP A 72 17.65 1.72 -5.47
N PRO A 73 17.16 1.08 -4.38
CA PRO A 73 15.74 0.89 -4.13
C PRO A 73 14.96 2.22 -4.08
N TRP A 74 15.59 3.29 -3.58
CA TRP A 74 14.95 4.61 -3.48
C TRP A 74 14.77 5.26 -4.84
N SER A 75 15.77 5.15 -5.72
CA SER A 75 15.67 5.59 -7.12
C SER A 75 14.63 4.80 -7.89
N LEU A 76 14.56 3.47 -7.69
CA LEU A 76 13.51 2.63 -8.28
C LEU A 76 12.12 3.03 -7.80
N PHE A 77 11.95 3.29 -6.50
CA PHE A 77 10.68 3.75 -5.94
C PHE A 77 10.22 5.05 -6.60
N ASP A 78 11.09 6.07 -6.65
CA ASP A 78 10.77 7.35 -7.29
C ASP A 78 10.41 7.16 -8.77
N PHE A 79 11.14 6.29 -9.49
CA PHE A 79 10.86 5.97 -10.88
C PHE A 79 9.46 5.38 -11.07
N PHE A 80 9.07 4.35 -10.30
CA PHE A 80 7.77 3.71 -10.43
C PHE A 80 6.63 4.68 -10.09
N VAL A 81 6.81 5.50 -9.06
CA VAL A 81 5.85 6.52 -8.65
C VAL A 81 5.59 7.55 -9.77
N VAL A 82 6.66 8.03 -10.43
CA VAL A 82 6.55 8.95 -11.57
C VAL A 82 5.97 8.23 -12.79
N ALA A 83 6.36 6.98 -13.05
CA ALA A 83 5.82 6.19 -14.15
C ALA A 83 4.31 5.97 -14.05
N ILE A 84 3.79 5.57 -12.87
CA ILE A 84 2.35 5.44 -12.62
C ILE A 84 1.62 6.77 -12.88
N SER A 85 2.28 7.88 -12.56
CA SER A 85 1.73 9.23 -12.74
C SER A 85 1.59 9.66 -14.21
N LEU A 86 2.40 9.09 -15.10
CA LEU A 86 2.37 9.36 -16.54
C LEU A 86 1.32 8.53 -17.28
N ILE A 87 0.86 7.41 -16.72
CA ILE A 87 -0.12 6.54 -17.38
C ILE A 87 -1.47 7.28 -17.49
N PRO A 88 -2.04 7.42 -18.71
CA PRO A 88 -3.37 7.97 -18.90
C PRO A 88 -4.41 7.09 -18.18
N ALA A 89 -5.14 7.68 -17.24
CA ALA A 89 -6.20 6.98 -16.51
C ALA A 89 -7.53 7.04 -17.29
N SER A 90 -7.56 6.43 -18.48
CA SER A 90 -8.76 6.26 -19.31
C SER A 90 -9.37 4.87 -19.13
N GLY A 91 -10.71 4.78 -19.06
CA GLY A 91 -11.44 3.50 -18.97
C GLY A 91 -11.33 2.79 -17.61
N ASN A 92 -11.24 1.46 -17.63
CA ASN A 92 -11.21 0.57 -16.44
C ASN A 92 -9.98 0.76 -15.52
N LEU A 93 -9.03 1.61 -15.88
CA LEU A 93 -7.84 1.92 -15.09
C LEU A 93 -8.04 3.15 -14.19
N SER A 94 -9.29 3.43 -13.77
CA SER A 94 -9.62 4.55 -12.88
C SER A 94 -8.85 4.50 -11.55
N ILE A 95 -8.49 3.30 -11.08
CA ILE A 95 -7.66 3.13 -9.88
C ILE A 95 -6.26 3.74 -10.03
N LEU A 96 -5.69 3.78 -11.24
CA LEU A 96 -4.40 4.44 -11.49
C LEU A 96 -4.45 5.93 -11.19
N ARG A 97 -5.63 6.56 -11.32
CA ARG A 97 -5.84 7.96 -10.93
C ARG A 97 -5.63 8.14 -9.43
N VAL A 98 -6.14 7.21 -8.62
CA VAL A 98 -5.99 7.24 -7.15
C VAL A 98 -4.56 6.93 -6.75
N LEU A 99 -3.92 5.95 -7.40
CA LEU A 99 -2.52 5.59 -7.15
C LEU A 99 -1.52 6.74 -7.42
N ARG A 100 -1.93 7.79 -8.13
CA ARG A 100 -1.11 9.01 -8.26
C ARG A 100 -0.78 9.64 -6.91
N VAL A 101 -1.63 9.47 -5.89
CA VAL A 101 -1.37 9.96 -4.53
C VAL A 101 -0.11 9.33 -3.92
N LEU A 102 0.33 8.16 -4.41
CA LEU A 102 1.57 7.53 -3.97
C LEU A 102 2.80 8.42 -4.20
N ARG A 103 2.72 9.42 -5.09
CA ARG A 103 3.81 10.39 -5.28
C ARG A 103 4.14 11.24 -4.07
N LEU A 104 3.24 11.34 -3.11
CA LEU A 104 3.50 12.01 -1.84
C LEU A 104 4.53 11.26 -0.99
N PHE A 105 4.64 9.95 -1.17
CA PHE A 105 5.67 9.15 -0.52
C PHE A 105 7.08 9.46 -1.00
N ARG A 106 7.27 10.25 -2.07
CA ARG A 106 8.60 10.78 -2.44
C ARG A 106 9.20 11.68 -1.36
N LEU A 107 8.40 12.24 -0.46
CA LEU A 107 8.94 12.90 0.74
C LEU A 107 9.78 11.93 1.57
N LEU A 108 9.38 10.65 1.65
CA LEU A 108 10.12 9.61 2.36
C LEU A 108 11.47 9.31 1.70
N THR A 109 11.57 9.44 0.37
CA THR A 109 12.81 9.19 -0.38
C THR A 109 13.75 10.39 -0.44
N ILE A 110 13.34 11.56 0.04
CA ILE A 110 14.22 12.73 0.13
C ILE A 110 14.73 12.92 1.54
N VAL A 111 13.88 12.69 2.56
CA VAL A 111 14.24 12.89 3.96
C VAL A 111 15.11 11.72 4.44
N PRO A 112 16.41 11.91 4.72
CA PRO A 112 17.32 10.81 5.05
C PRO A 112 16.89 10.05 6.30
N GLN A 113 16.34 10.74 7.31
CA GLN A 113 15.83 10.11 8.53
C GLN A 113 14.68 9.14 8.23
N MET A 114 13.79 9.48 7.29
CA MET A 114 12.69 8.61 6.88
C MET A 114 13.20 7.35 6.18
N LYS A 115 14.23 7.47 5.33
CA LYS A 115 14.89 6.30 4.73
C LYS A 115 15.44 5.36 5.77
N THR A 116 16.12 5.90 6.79
CA THR A 116 16.68 5.10 7.88
C THR A 116 15.59 4.36 8.64
N ILE A 117 14.49 5.04 8.98
CA ILE A 117 13.36 4.42 9.68
C ILE A 117 12.74 3.30 8.84
N ILE A 118 12.45 3.56 7.56
CA ILE A 118 11.85 2.55 6.67
C ILE A 118 12.80 1.38 6.45
N ALA A 119 14.10 1.65 6.25
CA ALA A 119 15.10 0.59 6.11
C ALA A 119 15.19 -0.28 7.37
N ALA A 120 15.08 0.32 8.57
CA ALA A 120 15.02 -0.43 9.82
C ALA A 120 13.76 -1.31 9.89
N LEU A 121 12.57 -0.79 9.52
CA LEU A 121 11.32 -1.56 9.47
C LEU A 121 11.40 -2.72 8.47
N LEU A 122 11.87 -2.45 7.25
CA LEU A 122 12.05 -3.47 6.22
C LEU A 122 13.12 -4.51 6.61
N GLY A 123 14.11 -4.11 7.42
CA GLY A 123 15.14 -5.00 7.96
C GLY A 123 14.61 -6.07 8.90
N VAL A 124 13.41 -5.88 9.48
CA VAL A 124 12.75 -6.89 10.33
C VAL A 124 12.07 -7.97 9.49
N ILE A 125 11.67 -7.67 8.24
CA ILE A 125 10.90 -8.58 7.38
C ILE A 125 11.56 -9.96 7.21
N PRO A 126 12.88 -10.09 6.91
CA PRO A 126 13.52 -11.39 6.78
C PRO A 126 13.44 -12.22 8.07
N GLY A 127 13.49 -11.58 9.25
CA GLY A 127 13.44 -12.26 10.54
C GLY A 127 12.08 -12.89 10.84
N ILE A 128 10.99 -12.28 10.37
CA ILE A 128 9.62 -12.77 10.58
C ILE A 128 9.09 -13.60 9.40
N LEU A 129 9.84 -13.73 8.30
CA LEU A 129 9.38 -14.37 7.07
C LEU A 129 8.98 -15.83 7.29
N SER A 130 9.80 -16.60 8.01
CA SER A 130 9.53 -18.01 8.29
C SER A 130 8.23 -18.22 9.06
N VAL A 131 7.98 -17.40 10.09
CA VAL A 131 6.75 -17.46 10.89
C VAL A 131 5.55 -16.98 10.08
N SER A 132 5.73 -15.94 9.25
CA SER A 132 4.69 -15.44 8.35
C SER A 132 4.25 -16.48 7.33
N LEU A 133 5.18 -17.28 6.79
CA LEU A 133 4.87 -18.40 5.88
C LEU A 133 4.03 -19.47 6.56
N VAL A 134 4.38 -19.84 7.80
CA VAL A 134 3.60 -20.79 8.60
C VAL A 134 2.20 -20.24 8.87
N LEU A 135 2.09 -18.97 9.27
CA LEU A 135 0.80 -18.30 9.50
C LEU A 135 -0.06 -18.29 8.22
N MET A 136 0.52 -17.97 7.06
CA MET A 136 -0.20 -18.00 5.77
C MET A 136 -0.69 -19.41 5.40
N LEU A 137 0.09 -20.46 5.68
CA LEU A 137 -0.35 -21.83 5.46
C LEU A 137 -1.54 -22.20 6.36
N PHE A 138 -1.46 -21.87 7.65
CA PHE A 138 -2.59 -22.05 8.58
C PHE A 138 -3.82 -21.29 8.09
N PHE A 139 -3.64 -20.04 7.68
CA PHE A 139 -4.71 -19.20 7.15
C PHE A 139 -5.40 -19.84 5.94
N TYR A 140 -4.62 -20.38 5.01
CA TYR A 140 -5.12 -21.07 3.82
C TYR A 140 -5.90 -22.34 4.15
N VAL A 141 -5.38 -23.18 5.06
CA VAL A 141 -6.07 -24.40 5.51
C VAL A 141 -7.41 -24.07 6.17
N PHE A 142 -7.43 -23.09 7.08
CA PHE A 142 -8.68 -22.66 7.73
C PHE A 142 -9.66 -22.03 6.76
N ALA A 143 -9.20 -21.30 5.74
CA ALA A 143 -10.08 -20.74 4.71
C ALA A 143 -10.77 -21.84 3.87
N ILE A 144 -10.05 -22.92 3.52
CA ILE A 144 -10.65 -24.09 2.84
C ILE A 144 -11.69 -24.76 3.74
N MET A 145 -11.34 -24.98 5.02
CA MET A 145 -12.26 -25.59 5.99
C MET A 145 -13.52 -24.74 6.18
N ALA A 146 -13.39 -23.43 6.38
CA ALA A 146 -14.52 -22.52 6.55
C ALA A 146 -15.43 -22.51 5.31
N THR A 147 -14.84 -22.51 4.11
CA THR A 147 -15.59 -22.59 2.85
C THR A 147 -16.41 -23.88 2.79
N GLY A 148 -15.78 -25.02 3.08
CA GLY A 148 -16.46 -26.32 3.05
C GLY A 148 -17.49 -26.54 4.15
N MET A 149 -17.31 -25.92 5.33
CA MET A 149 -18.20 -26.09 6.48
C MET A 149 -19.38 -25.12 6.48
N PHE A 150 -19.15 -23.87 6.07
CA PHE A 150 -20.09 -22.77 6.27
C PHE A 150 -20.54 -22.11 4.97
N GLY A 151 -19.89 -22.38 3.83
CA GLY A 151 -20.11 -21.67 2.58
C GLY A 151 -21.52 -21.80 1.99
N GLU A 152 -22.18 -22.94 2.17
CA GLU A 152 -23.56 -23.12 1.68
C GLU A 152 -24.57 -22.30 2.49
N THR A 153 -24.40 -22.23 3.82
CA THR A 153 -25.34 -21.54 4.72
C THR A 153 -25.00 -20.06 4.92
N PHE A 154 -23.73 -19.68 4.76
CA PHE A 154 -23.21 -18.32 4.95
C PHE A 154 -22.35 -17.88 3.75
N PRO A 155 -22.90 -17.82 2.53
CA PRO A 155 -22.12 -17.57 1.32
C PRO A 155 -21.44 -16.19 1.31
N GLN A 156 -22.01 -15.17 1.97
CA GLN A 156 -21.39 -13.84 2.04
C GLN A 156 -20.04 -13.84 2.80
N TRP A 157 -19.87 -14.74 3.77
CA TRP A 157 -18.67 -14.81 4.60
C TRP A 157 -17.75 -15.96 4.19
N PHE A 158 -18.33 -17.06 3.70
CA PHE A 158 -17.59 -18.30 3.47
C PHE A 158 -17.90 -18.96 2.12
N GLY A 159 -18.62 -18.30 1.20
CA GLY A 159 -19.08 -18.91 -0.06
C GLY A 159 -17.94 -19.28 -1.01
N THR A 160 -16.86 -18.52 -0.95
CA THR A 160 -15.64 -18.74 -1.73
C THR A 160 -14.41 -18.72 -0.84
N LEU A 161 -13.30 -19.24 -1.37
CA LEU A 161 -12.01 -19.16 -0.68
C LEU A 161 -11.62 -17.71 -0.35
N GLY A 162 -11.92 -16.75 -1.22
CA GLY A 162 -11.60 -15.35 -1.02
C GLY A 162 -12.42 -14.70 0.09
N GLU A 163 -13.73 -14.98 0.14
CA GLU A 163 -14.62 -14.52 1.21
C GLU A 163 -14.19 -15.11 2.55
N SER A 164 -13.94 -16.44 2.61
CA SER A 164 -13.44 -17.09 3.82
C SER A 164 -12.11 -16.51 4.30
N THR A 165 -11.18 -16.24 3.36
CA THR A 165 -9.89 -15.59 3.67
C THR A 165 -10.12 -14.21 4.28
N TYR A 166 -11.02 -13.41 3.71
CA TYR A 166 -11.33 -12.07 4.21
C TYR A 166 -12.01 -12.09 5.58
N THR A 167 -13.00 -12.97 5.79
CA THR A 167 -13.68 -13.12 7.08
C THR A 167 -12.74 -13.66 8.16
N LEU A 168 -11.87 -14.61 7.85
CA LEU A 168 -10.85 -15.08 8.79
C LEU A 168 -9.86 -13.97 9.15
N PHE A 169 -9.55 -13.05 8.23
CA PHE A 169 -8.71 -11.88 8.52
C PHE A 169 -9.38 -10.96 9.54
N GLN A 170 -10.68 -10.69 9.38
CA GLN A 170 -11.48 -9.94 10.35
C GLN A 170 -11.49 -10.62 11.73
N ILE A 171 -11.65 -11.94 11.76
CA ILE A 171 -11.62 -12.73 13.01
C ILE A 171 -10.23 -12.68 13.66
N MET A 172 -9.15 -12.74 12.88
CA MET A 172 -7.78 -12.61 13.38
C MET A 172 -7.53 -11.25 14.05
N THR A 173 -8.14 -10.18 13.56
CA THR A 173 -8.11 -8.86 14.21
C THR A 173 -9.05 -8.75 15.41
N LEU A 174 -9.75 -9.83 15.76
CA LEU A 174 -10.78 -9.92 16.81
C LEU A 174 -11.95 -8.94 16.59
N GLU A 175 -12.12 -8.44 15.36
CA GLU A 175 -13.13 -7.45 15.04
C GLU A 175 -14.47 -8.17 14.86
N SER A 176 -15.44 -7.86 15.72
CA SER A 176 -16.80 -8.42 15.71
C SER A 176 -16.89 -9.94 15.55
N TRP A 177 -15.83 -10.69 15.90
CA TRP A 177 -15.71 -12.11 15.55
C TRP A 177 -16.81 -12.98 16.15
N SER A 178 -17.27 -12.65 17.37
CA SER A 178 -18.33 -13.40 18.05
C SER A 178 -19.72 -12.89 17.64
N MET A 179 -20.02 -11.61 17.88
CA MET A 179 -21.35 -11.05 17.65
C MET A 179 -21.71 -10.96 16.16
N GLY A 180 -20.73 -10.62 15.31
CA GLY A 180 -20.92 -10.41 13.88
C GLY A 180 -20.81 -11.68 13.05
N ILE A 181 -20.04 -12.68 13.50
CA ILE A 181 -19.78 -13.90 12.71
C ILE A 181 -20.17 -15.18 13.48
N ALA A 182 -19.45 -15.53 14.56
CA ALA A 182 -19.57 -16.85 15.16
C ALA A 182 -20.95 -17.15 15.76
N ARG A 183 -21.61 -16.17 16.41
CA ARG A 183 -22.96 -16.35 16.97
C ARG A 183 -24.01 -16.59 15.89
N PRO A 184 -24.12 -15.76 14.83
CA PRO A 184 -24.96 -16.09 13.68
C PRO A 184 -24.68 -17.47 13.08
N VAL A 185 -23.41 -17.85 12.95
CA VAL A 185 -23.04 -19.18 12.45
C VAL A 185 -23.49 -20.29 13.40
N MET A 186 -23.43 -20.08 14.72
CA MET A 186 -23.87 -21.05 15.72
C MET A 186 -25.38 -21.29 15.76
N GLU A 187 -26.20 -20.35 15.30
CA GLU A 187 -27.65 -20.56 15.16
C GLU A 187 -27.98 -21.69 14.17
N VAL A 188 -27.09 -21.94 13.20
CA VAL A 188 -27.22 -23.01 12.19
C VAL A 188 -26.27 -24.18 12.49
N HIS A 189 -25.06 -23.88 12.96
CA HIS A 189 -24.00 -24.83 13.26
C HIS A 189 -23.58 -24.72 14.73
N PRO A 190 -24.30 -25.34 15.69
CA PRO A 190 -24.10 -25.10 17.14
C PRO A 190 -22.66 -25.33 17.63
N ASN A 191 -21.89 -26.20 16.97
CA ASN A 191 -20.51 -26.51 17.31
C ASN A 191 -19.47 -25.62 16.61
N ALA A 192 -19.88 -24.62 15.84
CA ALA A 192 -18.97 -23.75 15.09
C ALA A 192 -17.99 -22.96 15.99
N TRP A 193 -18.34 -22.75 17.27
CA TRP A 193 -17.41 -22.15 18.24
C TRP A 193 -16.08 -22.91 18.32
N ILE A 194 -16.08 -24.24 18.14
CA ILE A 194 -14.86 -25.05 18.20
C ILE A 194 -13.89 -24.58 17.12
N PHE A 195 -14.37 -24.41 15.89
CA PHE A 195 -13.57 -23.94 14.77
C PHE A 195 -13.01 -22.53 15.03
N PHE A 196 -13.88 -21.58 15.40
CA PHE A 196 -13.48 -20.18 15.58
C PHE A 196 -12.56 -19.98 16.79
N VAL A 197 -12.82 -20.65 17.92
CA VAL A 197 -11.98 -20.54 19.12
C VAL A 197 -10.61 -21.17 18.87
N ILE A 198 -10.52 -22.35 18.23
CA ILE A 198 -9.24 -22.96 17.88
C ILE A 198 -8.46 -22.05 16.93
N TYR A 199 -9.12 -21.51 15.90
CA TYR A 199 -8.51 -20.55 14.99
C TYR A 199 -7.93 -19.35 15.73
N ILE A 200 -8.73 -18.71 16.60
CA ILE A 200 -8.30 -17.54 17.39
C ILE A 200 -7.12 -17.88 18.29
N LEU A 201 -7.16 -19.00 19.01
CA LEU A 201 -6.06 -19.42 19.89
C LEU A 201 -4.75 -19.58 19.11
N ILE A 202 -4.80 -20.21 17.94
CA ILE A 202 -3.61 -20.38 17.08
C ILE A 202 -3.10 -19.03 16.58
N VAL A 203 -3.95 -18.21 15.96
CA VAL A 203 -3.49 -16.95 15.35
C VAL A 203 -3.04 -15.94 16.40
N THR A 204 -3.70 -15.85 17.55
CA THR A 204 -3.28 -14.96 18.64
C THR A 204 -1.98 -15.44 19.28
N PHE A 205 -1.79 -16.76 19.47
CA PHE A 205 -0.52 -17.30 19.93
C PHE A 205 0.62 -16.95 18.96
N VAL A 206 0.44 -17.19 17.66
CA VAL A 206 1.46 -16.85 16.65
C VAL A 206 1.74 -15.36 16.62
N MET A 207 0.71 -14.50 16.68
CA MET A 207 0.86 -13.05 16.73
C MET A 207 1.65 -12.59 17.96
N VAL A 208 1.35 -13.12 19.15
CA VAL A 208 2.08 -12.75 20.38
C VAL A 208 3.55 -13.17 20.31
N ASN A 209 3.87 -14.30 19.67
CA ASN A 209 5.26 -14.76 19.49
C ASN A 209 6.00 -14.02 18.36
N LEU A 210 5.31 -13.19 17.57
CA LEU A 210 5.90 -12.36 16.51
C LEU A 210 6.35 -10.97 17.01
N PHE A 211 5.87 -10.52 18.16
CA PHE A 211 6.21 -9.24 18.79
C PHE A 211 7.25 -9.42 19.91
#